data_AF-A0A8J2UCZ1-F1
#
_entry.id   AF-A0A8J2UCZ1-F1
#
_cell.length_a   1.000
_cell.length_b   1.000
_cell.length_c   1.000
_cell.angle_alpha   90.00
_cell.angle_beta   90.00
_cell.angle_gamma   90.00
#
_symmetry.space_group_name_H-M   'P 1'
#
loop_
_entity.id
_entity.type
_entity.pdbx_description
1 polymer ?
#
loop_
_entity_poly.entity_id
_entity_poly.type
_entity_poly.pdbx_seq_one_letter_code
_entity_poly.pdbx_strand_id
1 'polypeptide(L)'
;MTDFVEELIFMNPDKSASTRHKLYDYIRLADDKKLNAIYSLLEGEIEEASEWWKDKGFVDELDRRYKALESGSDEGFTVEELKASIGKLRIKRYGK
;
A
#
# COMPACT_ATOMS: atom_id res chain seq x y z
N MET A 1 31.38 4.25 30.94
CA MET A 1 31.55 5.27 29.90
C MET A 1 30.65 4.79 28.78
N THR A 2 29.40 5.20 28.81
CA THR A 2 28.39 4.84 27.81
C THR A 2 28.81 5.45 26.49
N ASP A 3 28.86 4.60 25.47
CA ASP A 3 29.46 4.92 24.18
C ASP A 3 28.68 6.04 23.48
N PHE A 4 29.40 7.07 23.03
CA PHE A 4 28.88 8.20 22.25
C PHE A 4 28.12 7.75 20.98
N VAL A 5 28.39 6.53 20.50
CA VAL A 5 27.66 5.89 19.40
C VAL A 5 26.27 5.39 19.79
N GLU A 6 26.04 4.95 21.04
CA GLU A 6 24.69 4.60 21.51
C GLU A 6 23.82 5.86 21.67
N GLU A 7 24.41 6.98 22.11
CA GLU A 7 23.74 8.28 22.21
C GLU A 7 23.34 8.82 20.83
N LEU A 8 24.18 8.63 19.81
CA LEU A 8 23.90 9.04 18.42
C LEU A 8 22.79 8.22 17.74
N ILE A 9 22.68 6.94 18.07
CA ILE A 9 21.62 6.04 17.58
C ILE A 9 20.30 6.36 18.27
N PHE A 10 20.31 6.64 19.59
CA PHE A 10 19.12 7.01 20.35
C PHE A 10 18.59 8.42 20.00
N MET A 11 19.46 9.33 19.55
CA MET A 11 19.07 10.68 19.13
C MET A 11 18.37 10.77 17.76
N ASN A 12 18.34 9.72 16.93
CA ASN A 12 17.75 9.81 15.58
C ASN A 12 16.87 8.62 15.09
N PRO A 13 16.00 8.02 15.90
CA PRO A 13 15.02 7.05 15.39
C PRO A 13 13.93 7.69 14.50
N ASP A 14 13.81 9.03 14.49
CA ASP A 14 12.63 9.74 13.96
C ASP A 14 12.87 10.56 12.68
N LYS A 15 14.09 10.53 12.10
CA LYS A 15 14.39 11.27 10.87
C LYS A 15 13.57 10.78 9.68
N SER A 16 13.31 9.46 9.59
CA SER A 16 12.59 8.90 8.44
C SER A 16 11.10 9.25 8.44
N ALA A 17 10.45 9.22 9.61
CA ALA A 17 9.04 9.59 9.75
C ALA A 17 8.85 11.10 9.54
N SER A 18 9.76 11.93 10.09
CA SER A 18 9.75 13.38 9.87
C SER A 18 9.95 13.76 8.40
N THR A 19 10.86 13.07 7.69
CA THR A 19 11.08 13.31 6.25
C THR A 19 9.87 12.89 5.41
N ARG A 20 9.26 11.73 5.69
CA ARG A 20 8.04 11.30 4.99
C ARG A 20 6.91 12.31 5.13
N HIS A 21 6.66 12.78 6.36
CA HIS A 21 5.59 13.76 6.61
C HIS A 21 5.81 15.06 5.82
N LYS A 22 7.04 15.59 5.82
CA LYS A 22 7.40 16.79 5.07
C LYS A 22 7.24 16.62 3.55
N LEU A 23 7.58 15.46 3.01
CA LEU A 23 7.38 15.15 1.59
C LEU A 23 5.90 15.05 1.24
N TYR A 24 5.09 14.42 2.09
CA TYR A 24 3.63 14.39 1.92
C TYR A 24 3.03 15.79 1.89
N ASP A 25 3.39 16.65 2.83
CA ASP A 25 2.91 18.03 2.88
C ASP A 25 3.35 18.83 1.65
N TYR A 26 4.59 18.65 1.21
CA TYR A 26 5.12 19.31 0.03
C TYR A 26 4.37 18.89 -1.25
N ILE A 27 4.19 17.59 -1.49
CA ILE A 27 3.47 17.07 -2.65
C ILE A 27 2.03 17.60 -2.67
N ARG A 28 1.37 17.67 -1.50
CA ARG A 28 -0.01 18.16 -1.40
C ARG A 28 -0.16 19.64 -1.80
N LEU A 29 0.88 20.46 -1.58
CA LEU A 29 0.85 21.91 -1.83
C LEU A 29 1.57 22.31 -3.12
N ALA A 30 2.27 21.39 -3.77
CA ALA A 30 3.04 21.64 -4.98
C ALA A 30 2.11 21.91 -6.18
N ASP A 31 2.55 22.82 -7.05
CA ASP A 31 1.89 23.05 -8.35
C ASP A 31 2.22 21.93 -9.35
N ASP A 32 1.39 21.81 -10.40
CA ASP A 32 1.51 20.77 -11.42
C ASP A 32 2.89 20.71 -12.06
N LYS A 33 3.55 21.87 -12.24
CA LYS A 33 4.89 21.93 -12.84
C LYS A 33 5.92 21.22 -11.95
N LYS A 34 5.88 21.46 -10.64
CA LYS A 34 6.76 20.79 -9.68
C LYS A 34 6.43 19.30 -9.55
N LEU A 35 5.14 18.95 -9.52
CA LEU A 35 4.70 17.55 -9.47
C LEU A 35 5.19 16.77 -10.68
N ASN A 36 5.02 17.32 -11.89
CA ASN A 36 5.49 16.69 -13.12
C ASN A 36 7.01 16.53 -13.16
N ALA A 37 7.76 17.51 -12.66
CA ALA A 37 9.22 17.41 -12.57
C ALA A 37 9.67 16.32 -11.59
N ILE A 38 9.01 16.20 -10.43
CA ILE A 38 9.29 15.16 -9.44
C ILE A 38 8.94 13.79 -10.00
N TYR A 39 7.77 13.66 -10.62
CA TYR A 39 7.34 12.41 -11.25
C TYR A 39 8.34 12.01 -12.35
N SER A 40 8.68 12.91 -13.28
CA SER A 40 9.65 12.61 -14.36
C SER A 40 11.02 12.16 -13.84
N LEU A 41 11.44 12.65 -12.67
CA LEU A 41 12.71 12.26 -12.06
C LEU A 41 12.66 10.86 -11.43
N LEU A 42 11.50 10.48 -10.88
CA LEU A 42 11.32 9.27 -10.06
C LEU A 42 10.41 8.22 -10.69
N GLU A 43 9.89 8.46 -11.89
CA GLU A 43 8.88 7.62 -12.56
C GLU A 43 9.30 6.16 -12.59
N GLY A 44 10.54 5.87 -13.00
CA GLY A 44 11.08 4.50 -13.01
C GLY A 44 11.06 3.84 -11.62
N GLU A 45 11.44 4.55 -10.56
CA GLU A 45 11.44 4.02 -9.18
C GLU A 45 10.01 3.85 -8.63
N ILE A 46 9.11 4.78 -8.96
CA ILE A 46 7.70 4.75 -8.56
C ILE A 46 6.97 3.60 -9.25
N GLU A 47 7.22 3.40 -10.54
CA GLU A 47 6.62 2.33 -11.34
C GLU A 47 7.20 0.97 -10.95
N GLU A 48 8.52 0.83 -10.77
CA GLU A 48 9.17 -0.41 -10.29
C GLU A 48 8.66 -0.85 -8.91
N ALA A 49 8.43 0.10 -7.99
CA ALA A 49 7.82 -0.19 -6.70
C ALA A 49 6.36 -0.69 -6.80
N SER A 50 5.73 -0.56 -7.98
CA SER A 50 4.35 -0.91 -8.26
C SER A 50 4.19 -2.12 -9.19
N GLU A 51 5.27 -2.72 -9.70
CA GLU A 51 5.21 -3.85 -10.65
C GLU A 51 4.85 -5.19 -9.96
N TRP A 52 3.71 -5.22 -9.26
CA TRP A 52 3.18 -6.41 -8.61
C TRP A 52 3.06 -7.61 -9.57
N TRP A 53 2.94 -7.36 -10.88
CA TRP A 53 2.88 -8.39 -11.92
C TRP A 53 4.24 -9.07 -12.19
N LYS A 54 5.36 -8.54 -11.67
CA LYS A 54 6.66 -9.23 -11.69
C LYS A 54 6.81 -10.23 -10.55
N ASP A 55 5.97 -10.13 -9.51
CA ASP A 55 5.92 -11.15 -8.46
C ASP A 55 5.19 -12.39 -9.01
N LYS A 56 5.99 -13.37 -9.44
CA LYS A 56 5.48 -14.63 -9.98
C LYS A 56 4.56 -15.36 -8.99
N GLY A 57 4.86 -15.34 -7.69
CA GLY A 57 4.03 -16.01 -6.69
C GLY A 57 2.65 -15.35 -6.58
N PHE A 58 2.62 -14.01 -6.63
CA PHE A 58 1.37 -13.27 -6.65
C PHE A 58 0.57 -13.51 -7.93
N VAL A 59 1.22 -13.50 -9.10
CA VAL A 59 0.57 -13.80 -10.39
C VAL A 59 0.04 -15.22 -10.43
N ASP A 60 0.82 -16.22 -10.02
CA ASP A 60 0.40 -17.63 -9.99
C ASP A 60 -0.83 -17.84 -9.09
N GLU A 61 -0.91 -17.13 -7.95
CA GLU A 61 -2.09 -17.17 -7.08
C GLU A 61 -3.33 -16.55 -7.75
N LEU A 62 -3.20 -15.41 -8.43
CA LEU A 62 -4.30 -14.82 -9.17
C LEU A 62 -4.80 -15.75 -10.28
N ASP A 63 -3.87 -16.36 -11.01
CA ASP A 63 -4.16 -17.30 -12.10
C ASP A 63 -4.88 -18.56 -11.58
N ARG A 64 -4.48 -19.06 -10.41
CA ARG A 64 -5.15 -20.16 -9.72
C ARG A 64 -6.58 -19.81 -9.34
N ARG A 65 -6.79 -18.63 -8.73
CA ARG A 65 -8.13 -18.17 -8.31
C ARG A 65 -9.04 -17.95 -9.50
N TYR A 66 -8.52 -17.39 -10.59
CA TYR A 66 -9.25 -17.23 -11.83
C TYR A 66 -9.73 -18.59 -12.38
N LYS A 67 -8.83 -19.56 -12.52
CA LYS A 67 -9.17 -20.92 -13.00
C LYS A 67 -10.14 -21.64 -12.08
N ALA A 68 -10.02 -21.45 -10.77
CA ALA A 68 -10.96 -22.02 -9.82
C ALA A 68 -12.38 -21.46 -10.03
N LEU A 69 -12.51 -20.15 -10.24
CA LEU A 69 -13.79 -19.52 -10.54
C LEU A 69 -14.35 -19.95 -11.90
N GLU A 70 -13.52 -19.96 -12.94
CA GLU A 70 -13.91 -20.36 -14.30
C GLU A 70 -14.37 -21.83 -14.37
N SER A 71 -13.69 -22.72 -13.65
CA SER A 71 -14.06 -24.14 -13.57
C SER A 71 -15.26 -24.42 -12.65
N GLY A 72 -15.72 -23.43 -11.89
CA GLY A 72 -16.74 -23.61 -10.85
C GLY A 72 -16.23 -24.35 -9.60
N SER A 73 -14.92 -24.53 -9.46
CA SER A 73 -14.30 -25.07 -8.23
C SER A 73 -14.34 -24.06 -7.09
N ASP A 74 -14.36 -22.77 -7.41
CA ASP A 74 -14.69 -21.67 -6.50
C ASP A 74 -16.01 -21.07 -6.96
N GLU A 75 -16.99 -20.98 -6.07
CA GLU A 75 -18.32 -20.43 -6.37
C GLU A 75 -18.30 -18.90 -6.47
N GLY A 76 -17.26 -18.26 -5.93
CA GLY A 76 -17.21 -16.81 -5.79
C GLY A 76 -18.32 -16.26 -4.89
N PHE A 77 -18.48 -14.94 -4.89
CA PHE A 77 -19.59 -14.27 -4.22
C PHE A 77 -20.15 -13.19 -5.11
N THR A 78 -21.46 -13.06 -5.12
CA THR A 78 -22.13 -11.91 -5.72
C THR A 78 -21.82 -10.64 -4.93
N VAL A 79 -21.98 -9.48 -5.58
CA VAL A 79 -21.79 -8.18 -4.93
C VAL A 79 -22.80 -7.99 -3.78
N GLU A 80 -24.00 -8.53 -3.92
CA GLU A 80 -25.07 -8.51 -2.93
C GLU A 80 -24.68 -9.29 -1.67
N GLU A 81 -24.14 -10.50 -1.83
CA GLU A 81 -23.64 -11.32 -0.72
C GLU A 81 -22.47 -10.66 -0.01
N LEU A 82 -21.55 -10.06 -0.77
CA LEU A 82 -20.44 -9.29 -0.22
C LEU A 82 -20.94 -8.08 0.60
N LYS A 83 -21.87 -7.30 0.06
CA LYS A 83 -22.46 -6.15 0.78
C LYS A 83 -23.18 -6.60 2.06
N ALA A 84 -23.93 -7.70 2.00
CA ALA A 84 -24.62 -8.25 3.15
C ALA A 84 -23.64 -8.72 4.23
N SER A 85 -22.52 -9.36 3.85
CA SER A 85 -21.49 -9.82 4.80
C SER A 85 -20.79 -8.63 5.47
N ILE A 86 -20.41 -7.60 4.70
CA ILE A 86 -19.83 -6.36 5.23
C ILE A 86 -20.80 -5.66 6.18
N GLY A 87 -22.09 -5.60 5.84
CA GLY A 87 -23.14 -5.03 6.69
C GLY A 87 -23.21 -5.72 8.06
N LYS A 88 -23.22 -7.06 8.07
CA LYS A 88 -23.21 -7.86 9.31
C LYS A 88 -21.95 -7.57 10.15
N LEU A 89 -20.78 -7.49 9.53
CA LEU A 89 -19.53 -7.18 10.22
C LEU A 89 -19.53 -5.77 10.82
N ARG A 90 -20.09 -4.78 10.11
CA ARG A 90 -20.20 -3.40 10.58
C ARG A 90 -21.12 -3.30 11.79
N ILE A 91 -22.28 -3.94 11.75
CA ILE A 91 -23.22 -3.99 12.89
C ILE A 91 -22.55 -4.66 14.10
N LYS A 92 -21.85 -5.79 13.89
CA LYS A 92 -21.12 -6.47 14.98
C LYS A 92 -20.06 -5.58 15.63
N ARG A 93 -19.36 -4.77 14.84
CA ARG A 93 -18.26 -3.92 15.32
C ARG A 93 -18.72 -2.59 15.91
N TYR A 94 -19.80 -1.99 15.39
CA TYR A 94 -20.18 -0.60 15.70
C TYR A 94 -21.62 -0.44 16.20
N GLY A 95 -22.44 -1.49 16.19
CA GLY A 95 -23.80 -1.48 16.73
C GLY A 95 -24.81 -0.55 16.03
N LYS A 96 -24.47 -0.01 14.86
CA LYS A 96 -25.32 0.85 14.02
C LYS A 96 -25.25 0.45 12.54
#